data_AF-A0A2E5IS74-F1
#
_entry.id   AF-A0A2E5IS74-F1
#
_cell.length_a   1.000
_cell.length_b   1.000
_cell.length_c   1.000
_cell.angle_alpha   90.00
_cell.angle_beta   90.00
_cell.angle_gamma   90.00
#
_symmetry.space_group_name_H-M   'P 1'
#
loop_
_entity.id
_entity.type
_entity.pdbx_description
1 polymer ?
#
loop_
_entity_poly.entity_id
_entity_poly.type
_entity_poly.pdbx_seq_one_letter_code
_entity_poly.pdbx_strand_id
1 'polypeptide(L)'
;MPYYIMSLILLFSSIIQANPIMQYPNALNRETLQSIQQNLNKNKKIMTIFESNTYSIETIKTILQNYDPNLFIITKKETGKLVILHHENQKETLKKMLQQLNLLPIKIQIDCYIFEINKEYEKELNLINSPLEDGTAINYKNLDSLAEKVSLLDTIKTLEKQGQASLIAHPQFKIENGKTASLIIGEKLPYITSIINTTSTSQSLHHVQTGLNISIQATALSETQLQCLIQCDLSNVKLWKTIQNNTYPILGSRTLNIETILDINQASLITQFTDSISKTYQSNNPFLKRIPFLKKLTGINTQKTKKTKLCIILKPTLLKN
;
A
#
# COMPACT_ATOMS: atom_id res chain seq x y z
N MET A 1 49.27 -0.57 56.27
CA MET A 1 48.28 0.31 56.92
C MET A 1 46.90 -0.10 56.42
N PRO A 2 45.94 -0.37 57.32
CA PRO A 2 44.98 -1.47 57.16
C PRO A 2 43.64 -1.06 56.57
N TYR A 3 42.96 -2.06 55.98
CA TYR A 3 41.62 -2.02 55.42
C TYR A 3 40.56 -1.70 56.49
N TYR A 4 39.71 -0.70 56.23
CA TYR A 4 38.46 -0.49 56.96
C TYR A 4 37.43 -1.52 56.50
N ILE A 5 37.17 -2.52 57.34
CA ILE A 5 36.01 -3.41 57.21
C ILE A 5 34.83 -2.70 57.87
N MET A 6 33.94 -2.13 57.06
CA MET A 6 32.66 -1.60 57.53
C MET A 6 31.67 -2.77 57.56
N SER A 7 31.33 -3.24 58.76
CA SER A 7 30.36 -4.33 58.92
C SER A 7 28.95 -3.84 58.58
N LEU A 8 28.34 -4.47 57.59
CA LEU A 8 26.96 -4.23 57.19
C LEU A 8 26.06 -5.07 58.12
N ILE A 9 25.40 -4.41 59.07
CA ILE A 9 24.41 -5.05 59.95
C ILE A 9 23.16 -5.36 59.12
N LEU A 10 22.98 -6.61 58.74
CA LEU A 10 21.73 -7.14 58.19
C LEU A 10 20.75 -7.36 59.35
N LEU A 11 19.80 -6.44 59.53
CA LEU A 11 18.62 -6.68 60.36
C LEU A 11 17.72 -7.68 59.63
N PHE A 12 17.86 -8.97 59.95
CA PHE A 12 16.81 -9.94 59.69
C PHE A 12 15.62 -9.60 60.60
N SER A 13 14.60 -8.94 60.07
CA SER A 13 13.30 -8.90 60.73
C SER A 13 12.71 -10.31 60.66
N SER A 14 12.98 -11.13 61.66
CA SER A 14 12.21 -12.35 61.89
C SER A 14 10.78 -11.91 62.20
N ILE A 15 9.87 -12.24 61.28
CA ILE A 15 8.44 -12.15 61.56
C ILE A 15 8.20 -13.16 62.69
N ILE A 16 8.00 -12.66 63.91
CA ILE A 16 7.58 -13.48 65.04
C ILE A 16 6.16 -13.95 64.69
N GLN A 17 6.06 -15.13 64.09
CA GLN A 17 4.80 -15.81 63.92
C GLN A 17 4.47 -16.42 65.28
N ALA A 18 3.70 -15.68 66.07
CA ALA A 18 3.26 -16.14 67.38
C ALA A 18 2.44 -17.42 67.19
N ASN A 19 3.01 -18.57 67.58
CA ASN A 19 2.27 -19.81 67.63
C ASN A 19 1.30 -19.72 68.82
N PRO A 20 -0.03 -19.78 68.61
CA PRO A 20 -0.98 -19.70 69.69
C PRO A 20 -0.81 -20.93 70.59
N ILE A 21 -0.51 -20.68 71.87
CA ILE A 21 -0.30 -21.73 72.90
C ILE A 21 -1.66 -22.31 73.35
N MET A 22 -2.77 -21.61 73.10
CA MET A 22 -4.13 -22.11 73.31
C MET A 22 -4.78 -22.49 71.98
N GLN A 23 -4.94 -23.79 71.74
CA GLN A 23 -5.82 -24.32 70.70
C GLN A 23 -7.19 -24.58 71.34
N TYR A 24 -8.17 -23.71 71.07
CA TYR A 24 -9.55 -24.05 71.38
C TYR A 24 -10.01 -25.11 70.37
N PRO A 25 -10.59 -26.25 70.79
CA PRO A 25 -11.03 -27.31 69.88
C PRO A 25 -12.09 -26.83 68.86
N ASN A 26 -12.75 -25.69 69.15
CA ASN A 26 -13.74 -25.06 68.28
C ASN A 26 -13.28 -23.69 67.72
N ALA A 27 -12.02 -23.28 67.89
CA ALA A 27 -11.55 -22.05 67.25
C ALA A 27 -11.42 -22.28 65.74
N LEU A 28 -12.09 -21.42 64.97
CA LEU A 28 -12.00 -21.39 63.53
C LEU A 28 -10.53 -21.11 63.14
N ASN A 29 -9.85 -22.11 62.58
CA ASN A 29 -8.44 -22.00 62.19
C ASN A 29 -8.30 -20.88 61.14
N ARG A 30 -7.40 -19.93 61.38
CA ARG A 30 -7.17 -18.78 60.49
C ARG A 30 -6.69 -19.22 59.10
N GLU A 31 -5.86 -20.26 59.02
CA GLU A 31 -5.36 -20.79 57.74
C GLU A 31 -6.47 -21.49 56.94
N THR A 32 -7.38 -22.18 57.63
CA THR A 32 -8.55 -22.77 56.98
C THR A 32 -9.52 -21.69 56.51
N LEU A 33 -9.74 -20.63 57.29
CA LEU A 33 -10.51 -19.46 56.85
C LEU A 33 -9.91 -18.77 55.64
N GLN A 34 -8.59 -18.57 55.62
CA GLN A 34 -7.90 -17.96 54.49
C GLN A 34 -7.98 -18.83 53.23
N SER A 35 -7.79 -20.15 53.36
CA SER A 35 -7.93 -21.07 52.22
C SER A 35 -9.38 -21.19 51.72
N ILE A 36 -10.37 -21.14 52.62
CA ILE A 36 -11.80 -21.06 52.26
C ILE A 36 -12.09 -19.74 51.54
N GLN A 37 -11.65 -18.59 52.06
CA GLN A 37 -11.83 -17.30 51.39
C GLN A 37 -11.14 -17.24 50.02
N GLN A 38 -9.93 -17.81 49.90
CA GLN A 38 -9.24 -17.91 48.62
C GLN A 38 -9.97 -18.84 47.64
N ASN A 39 -10.52 -19.97 48.09
CA ASN A 39 -11.34 -20.85 47.25
C ASN A 39 -12.66 -20.21 46.84
N LEU A 40 -13.32 -19.48 47.75
CA LEU A 40 -14.51 -18.71 47.44
C LEU A 40 -14.21 -17.62 46.41
N ASN A 41 -13.11 -16.89 46.55
CA ASN A 41 -12.69 -15.88 45.57
C ASN A 41 -12.27 -16.50 44.23
N LYS A 42 -11.65 -17.68 44.23
CA LYS A 42 -11.36 -18.44 43.00
C LYS A 42 -12.65 -18.89 42.30
N ASN A 43 -13.67 -19.31 43.04
CA ASN A 43 -14.91 -19.83 42.49
C ASN A 43 -16.00 -18.76 42.28
N LYS A 44 -15.78 -17.54 42.76
CA LYS A 44 -16.71 -16.42 42.57
C LYS A 44 -16.72 -16.01 41.10
N LYS A 45 -17.88 -16.20 40.48
CA LYS A 45 -18.16 -15.74 39.12
C LYS A 45 -18.69 -14.31 39.16
N ILE A 46 -18.17 -13.48 38.26
CA ILE A 46 -18.59 -12.11 38.05
C ILE A 46 -18.92 -11.90 36.58
N MET A 47 -19.73 -10.87 36.32
CA MET A 47 -20.12 -10.49 34.97
C MET A 47 -19.41 -9.19 34.59
N THR A 48 -18.71 -9.21 33.46
CA THR A 48 -18.11 -8.00 32.87
C THR A 48 -18.82 -7.68 31.58
N ILE A 49 -19.24 -6.42 31.46
CA ILE A 49 -19.87 -5.89 30.24
C ILE A 49 -18.80 -5.08 29.50
N PHE A 50 -18.67 -5.36 28.22
CA PHE A 50 -17.76 -4.67 27.32
C PHE A 50 -18.53 -4.18 26.09
N GLU A 51 -18.22 -2.97 25.64
CA GLU A 51 -18.77 -2.40 24.42
C GLU A 51 -17.64 -2.28 23.41
N SER A 52 -17.77 -3.02 22.31
CA SER A 52 -16.83 -2.97 21.20
C SER A 52 -17.16 -1.77 20.32
N ASN A 53 -16.19 -0.89 20.13
CA ASN A 53 -16.30 0.24 19.21
C ASN A 53 -15.66 -0.06 17.84
N THR A 54 -15.02 -1.22 17.66
CA THR A 54 -14.00 -1.42 16.63
C THR A 54 -14.07 -2.77 15.93
N TYR A 55 -13.71 -3.87 16.60
CA TYR A 55 -13.75 -5.21 15.99
C TYR A 55 -15.17 -5.80 16.00
N SER A 56 -15.44 -6.67 15.02
CA SER A 56 -16.65 -7.49 15.01
C SER A 56 -16.74 -8.27 16.32
N ILE A 57 -17.92 -8.23 16.94
CA ILE A 57 -18.19 -8.94 18.20
C ILE A 57 -17.91 -10.44 18.06
N GLU A 58 -18.08 -10.99 16.86
CA GLU A 58 -17.78 -12.40 16.57
C GLU A 58 -16.28 -12.69 16.66
N THR A 59 -15.44 -11.80 16.12
CA THR A 59 -13.99 -11.91 16.21
C THR A 59 -13.50 -11.79 17.65
N ILE A 60 -14.09 -10.86 18.42
CA ILE A 60 -13.76 -10.73 19.85
C ILE A 60 -14.19 -12.01 20.60
N LYS A 61 -15.37 -12.54 20.31
CA LYS A 61 -15.86 -13.79 20.91
C LYS A 61 -14.92 -14.95 20.61
N THR A 62 -14.47 -15.13 19.37
CA THR A 62 -13.53 -16.22 19.02
C THR A 62 -12.17 -16.05 19.70
N ILE A 63 -11.64 -14.83 19.79
CA ILE A 63 -10.39 -14.55 20.52
C ILE A 63 -10.52 -14.91 22.00
N LEU A 64 -11.61 -14.51 22.65
CA LEU A 64 -11.84 -14.80 24.07
C LEU A 64 -12.05 -16.30 24.32
N GLN A 65 -12.78 -16.99 23.45
CA GLN A 65 -12.98 -18.45 23.56
C GLN A 65 -11.69 -19.23 23.31
N ASN A 66 -10.77 -18.72 22.48
CA ASN A 66 -9.44 -19.30 22.33
C ASN A 66 -8.58 -19.12 23.59
N TYR A 67 -8.77 -18.03 24.34
CA TYR A 67 -8.08 -17.80 25.62
C TYR A 67 -8.62 -18.71 26.73
N ASP A 68 -9.94 -18.83 26.87
CA ASP A 68 -10.59 -19.75 27.80
C ASP A 68 -11.88 -20.30 27.18
N PRO A 69 -11.89 -21.57 26.75
CA PRO A 69 -13.05 -22.20 26.11
C PRO A 69 -14.30 -22.26 27.00
N ASN A 70 -14.14 -22.15 28.32
CA ASN A 70 -15.24 -22.25 29.28
C ASN A 70 -15.91 -20.90 29.56
N LEU A 71 -15.43 -19.80 28.95
CA LEU A 71 -16.06 -18.50 29.08
C LEU A 71 -17.47 -18.52 28.50
N PHE A 72 -18.44 -18.15 29.32
CA PHE A 72 -19.80 -17.96 28.86
C PHE A 72 -19.98 -16.51 28.38
N ILE A 73 -20.23 -16.35 27.09
CA ILE A 73 -20.23 -15.05 26.40
C ILE A 73 -21.58 -14.86 25.69
N ILE A 74 -22.30 -13.80 26.07
CA ILE A 74 -23.50 -13.33 25.39
C ILE A 74 -23.14 -12.09 24.57
N THR A 75 -23.61 -12.04 23.33
CA THR A 75 -23.28 -10.98 22.38
C THR A 75 -24.55 -10.33 21.85
N LYS A 76 -24.64 -9.00 21.92
CA LYS A 76 -25.75 -8.24 21.33
C LYS A 76 -25.24 -7.39 20.16
N LYS A 77 -25.36 -7.96 18.95
CA LYS A 77 -24.84 -7.39 17.70
C LYS A 77 -25.31 -5.97 17.43
N GLU A 78 -26.60 -5.67 17.64
CA GLU A 78 -27.13 -4.32 17.34
C GLU A 78 -26.48 -3.22 18.17
N THR A 79 -25.99 -3.55 19.37
CA THR A 79 -25.47 -2.57 20.33
C THR A 79 -23.96 -2.62 20.51
N GLY A 80 -23.23 -3.51 19.84
CA GLY A 80 -21.79 -3.67 20.08
C GLY A 80 -21.43 -4.31 21.43
N LYS A 81 -22.42 -4.75 22.22
CA LYS A 81 -22.22 -5.17 23.61
C LYS A 81 -21.93 -6.66 23.73
N LEU A 82 -20.97 -6.97 24.59
CA LEU A 82 -20.51 -8.29 24.94
C LEU A 82 -20.55 -8.45 26.45
N VAL A 83 -21.21 -9.49 26.92
CA VAL A 83 -21.37 -9.82 28.34
C VAL A 83 -20.64 -11.11 28.60
N ILE A 84 -19.64 -11.08 29.49
CA ILE A 84 -18.78 -12.21 29.81
C ILE A 84 -19.01 -12.59 31.26
N LEU A 85 -19.37 -13.85 31.50
CA LEU A 85 -19.35 -14.45 32.82
C LEU A 85 -18.01 -15.17 33.01
N HIS A 86 -17.22 -14.74 34.00
CA HIS A 86 -15.88 -15.26 34.26
C HIS A 86 -15.54 -15.27 35.75
N HIS A 87 -14.43 -15.91 36.13
CA HIS A 87 -13.98 -15.93 37.52
C HIS A 87 -13.34 -14.59 37.92
N GLU A 88 -13.47 -14.18 39.19
CA GLU A 88 -12.97 -12.87 39.65
C GLU A 88 -11.45 -12.72 39.49
N ASN A 89 -10.69 -13.81 39.58
CA ASN A 89 -9.25 -13.82 39.32
C ASN A 89 -8.86 -13.52 37.85
N GLN A 90 -9.77 -13.70 36.88
CA GLN A 90 -9.52 -13.43 35.46
C GLN A 90 -9.82 -11.97 35.08
N LYS A 91 -10.41 -11.18 35.98
CA LYS A 91 -10.93 -9.83 35.72
C LYS A 91 -9.89 -8.90 35.08
N GLU A 92 -8.72 -8.76 35.69
CA GLU A 92 -7.70 -7.83 35.22
C GLU A 92 -7.08 -8.27 33.89
N THR A 93 -6.90 -9.58 33.68
CA THR A 93 -6.40 -10.12 32.41
C THR A 93 -7.39 -9.89 31.28
N LEU A 94 -8.66 -10.24 31.48
CA LEU A 94 -9.73 -10.01 30.50
C LEU A 94 -9.90 -8.52 30.21
N LYS A 95 -9.87 -7.66 31.24
CA LYS A 95 -9.95 -6.20 31.08
C LYS A 95 -8.82 -5.67 30.19
N LYS A 96 -7.58 -6.11 30.42
CA LYS A 96 -6.42 -5.73 29.58
C LYS A 96 -6.57 -6.22 28.14
N MET A 97 -6.97 -7.47 27.94
CA MET A 97 -7.21 -8.02 26.59
C MET A 97 -8.29 -7.24 25.86
N LEU A 98 -9.43 -6.98 26.52
CA LEU A 98 -10.53 -6.22 25.96
C LEU A 98 -10.13 -4.77 25.63
N GLN A 99 -9.31 -4.13 26.48
CA GLN A 99 -8.76 -2.80 26.21
C GLN A 99 -7.85 -2.79 24.97
N GLN A 100 -7.00 -3.81 24.80
CA GLN A 100 -6.17 -3.97 23.60
C GLN A 100 -7.00 -4.20 22.35
N LEU A 101 -8.14 -4.89 22.48
CA LEU A 101 -9.08 -5.10 21.38
C LEU A 101 -9.94 -3.87 21.08
N ASN A 102 -10.20 -2.96 22.03
CA ASN A 102 -11.02 -1.76 21.78
C ASN A 102 -10.25 -0.59 21.15
N LEU A 103 -9.09 -0.83 20.55
CA LEU A 103 -8.33 0.19 19.84
C LEU A 103 -9.04 0.55 18.54
N LEU A 104 -9.18 1.86 18.29
CA LEU A 104 -9.73 2.39 17.04
C LEU A 104 -8.97 1.76 15.85
N PRO A 105 -9.68 1.28 14.81
CA PRO A 105 -9.02 0.67 13.68
C PRO A 105 -8.08 1.70 13.06
N ILE A 106 -6.83 1.29 12.85
CA ILE A 106 -5.84 2.10 12.14
C ILE A 106 -6.39 2.34 10.72
N LYS A 107 -6.60 3.61 10.39
CA LYS A 107 -7.01 4.04 9.04
C LYS A 107 -5.78 4.54 8.29
N ILE A 108 -5.65 4.10 7.06
CA ILE A 108 -4.56 4.44 6.16
C ILE A 108 -5.17 5.19 4.99
N GLN A 109 -4.63 6.37 4.70
CA GLN A 109 -4.88 7.07 3.45
C GLN A 109 -3.72 6.82 2.48
N ILE A 110 -4.02 6.50 1.23
CA ILE A 110 -3.02 6.36 0.17
C ILE A 110 -3.40 7.29 -0.96
N ASP A 111 -2.54 8.28 -1.18
CA ASP A 111 -2.60 9.14 -2.36
C ASP A 111 -1.77 8.50 -3.47
N CYS A 112 -2.43 8.13 -4.57
CA CYS A 112 -1.78 7.55 -5.73
C CYS A 112 -1.76 8.56 -6.87
N TYR A 113 -0.58 8.84 -7.42
CA TYR A 113 -0.40 9.74 -8.53
C TYR A 113 0.13 8.96 -9.73
N ILE A 114 -0.58 9.04 -10.85
CA ILE A 114 -0.21 8.39 -12.10
C ILE A 114 0.08 9.49 -13.12
N PHE A 115 1.34 9.61 -13.54
CA PHE A 115 1.80 10.64 -14.48
C PHE A 115 2.25 10.03 -15.80
N GLU A 116 1.91 10.70 -16.90
CA GLU A 116 2.53 10.49 -18.21
C GLU A 116 3.51 11.63 -18.49
N ILE A 117 4.78 11.32 -18.75
CA ILE A 117 5.81 12.28 -19.13
C ILE A 117 6.15 12.02 -20.59
N ASN A 118 5.91 13.02 -21.44
CA ASN A 118 6.15 12.93 -22.87
C ASN A 118 7.37 13.79 -23.24
N LYS A 119 8.36 13.19 -23.89
CA LYS A 119 9.55 13.88 -24.40
C LYS A 119 9.70 13.62 -25.90
N GLU A 120 9.81 14.68 -26.67
CA GLU A 120 10.10 14.62 -28.10
C GLU A 120 11.52 15.11 -28.36
N TYR A 121 12.29 14.31 -29.09
CA TYR A 121 13.64 14.61 -29.51
C TYR A 121 13.67 14.65 -31.03
N GLU A 122 14.22 15.71 -31.61
CA GLU A 122 14.47 15.82 -33.04
C GLU A 122 15.97 15.99 -33.25
N LYS A 123 16.56 15.12 -34.06
CA LYS A 123 17.97 15.18 -34.46
C LYS A 123 18.04 15.30 -35.97
N GLU A 124 18.46 16.46 -36.46
CA GLU A 124 18.83 16.63 -37.86
C GLU A 124 20.28 16.20 -38.07
N LEU A 125 20.48 15.16 -38.87
CA LEU A 125 21.78 14.63 -39.25
C LEU A 125 22.15 15.21 -40.61
N ASN A 126 22.65 16.45 -40.62
CA ASN A 126 23.21 17.13 -41.79
C ASN A 126 24.73 17.00 -41.79
N LEU A 127 25.29 16.13 -42.64
CA LEU A 127 26.74 15.92 -42.73
C LEU A 127 27.51 17.13 -43.31
N ILE A 128 26.81 18.09 -43.95
CA ILE A 128 27.40 19.30 -44.53
C ILE A 128 27.44 20.47 -43.53
N ASN A 129 26.55 20.47 -42.51
CA ASN A 129 26.40 21.57 -41.55
C ASN A 129 26.54 21.14 -40.08
N SER A 130 27.02 19.92 -39.79
CA SER A 130 27.30 19.53 -38.41
C SER A 130 28.54 20.31 -37.93
N PRO A 131 28.44 21.22 -36.94
CA PRO A 131 29.64 21.70 -36.28
C PRO A 131 30.36 20.48 -35.72
N LEU A 132 31.63 20.31 -36.06
CA LEU A 132 32.52 19.43 -35.33
C LEU A 132 32.70 20.08 -33.95
N GLU A 133 31.83 19.75 -33.00
CA GLU A 133 32.00 20.19 -31.62
C GLU A 133 33.18 19.42 -31.02
N ASP A 134 34.22 20.15 -30.62
CA ASP A 134 35.23 19.65 -29.69
C ASP A 134 34.51 19.13 -28.43
N GLY A 135 34.90 17.93 -28.00
CA GLY A 135 34.20 17.14 -27.00
C GLY A 135 33.70 17.95 -25.81
N THR A 136 32.38 18.03 -25.66
CA THR A 136 31.75 18.61 -24.47
C THR A 136 31.96 17.67 -23.28
N ALA A 137 32.88 18.03 -22.39
CA ALA A 137 32.98 17.42 -21.07
C ALA A 137 31.84 17.93 -20.18
N ILE A 138 30.81 17.10 -19.99
CA ILE A 138 29.73 17.33 -19.03
C ILE A 138 30.26 17.05 -17.62
N ASN A 139 30.51 18.11 -16.86
CA ASN A 139 30.98 18.02 -15.48
C ASN A 139 29.79 17.78 -14.54
N TYR A 140 29.59 16.53 -14.10
CA TYR A 140 28.48 16.10 -13.24
C TYR A 140 28.68 16.41 -11.74
N LYS A 141 29.46 17.45 -11.38
CA LYS A 141 29.91 17.60 -9.99
C LYS A 141 29.09 18.53 -9.11
N ASN A 142 27.79 18.71 -9.36
CA ASN A 142 26.89 19.47 -8.45
C ASN A 142 25.40 19.08 -8.56
N LEU A 143 25.10 17.79 -8.70
CA LEU A 143 23.71 17.31 -8.58
C LEU A 143 23.41 16.65 -7.22
N ASP A 144 24.43 16.36 -6.42
CA ASP A 144 24.26 15.63 -5.16
C ASP A 144 23.83 16.53 -3.99
N SER A 145 24.03 17.85 -4.06
CA SER A 145 23.70 18.80 -2.96
C SER A 145 22.37 19.54 -3.10
N LEU A 146 21.66 19.35 -4.21
CA LEU A 146 20.29 19.88 -4.45
C LEU A 146 19.22 18.76 -4.44
N ALA A 147 19.64 17.50 -4.52
CA ALA A 147 18.76 16.34 -4.56
C ALA A 147 18.10 16.01 -3.20
N GLU A 148 18.66 16.47 -2.07
CA GLU A 148 18.13 16.15 -0.74
C GLU A 148 16.89 16.96 -0.33
N LYS A 149 16.49 18.01 -1.09
CA LYS A 149 15.38 18.89 -0.68
C LYS A 149 14.31 19.17 -1.72
N VAL A 150 14.43 18.61 -2.92
CA VAL A 150 13.39 18.73 -3.96
C VAL A 150 12.59 17.43 -3.99
N SER A 151 11.37 17.47 -3.46
CA SER A 151 10.45 16.34 -3.53
C SER A 151 10.25 15.92 -4.99
N LEU A 152 10.35 14.62 -5.28
CA LEU A 152 10.10 14.06 -6.62
C LEU A 152 8.75 14.53 -7.20
N LEU A 153 7.73 14.67 -6.34
CA LEU A 153 6.41 15.17 -6.72
C LEU A 153 6.45 16.63 -7.18
N ASP A 154 7.30 17.47 -6.58
CA ASP A 154 7.44 18.87 -6.96
C ASP A 154 8.16 19.03 -8.30
N THR A 155 9.14 18.15 -8.58
CA THR A 155 9.78 18.06 -9.89
C THR A 155 8.76 17.72 -10.97
N ILE A 156 7.91 16.72 -10.74
CA ILE A 156 6.90 16.31 -11.73
C ILE A 156 5.82 17.39 -11.91
N LYS A 157 5.35 18.02 -10.82
CA LYS A 157 4.43 19.16 -10.90
C LYS A 157 5.02 20.34 -11.67
N THR A 158 6.33 20.54 -11.62
CA THR A 158 7.01 21.57 -12.42
C THR A 158 7.02 21.19 -13.90
N LEU A 159 7.29 19.93 -14.23
CA LEU A 159 7.19 19.42 -15.60
C LEU A 159 5.76 19.52 -16.15
N GLU A 160 4.76 19.32 -15.30
CA GLU A 160 3.34 19.52 -15.65
C GLU A 160 3.05 20.99 -16.00
N LYS A 161 3.51 21.94 -15.18
CA LYS A 161 3.41 23.38 -15.48
C LYS A 161 4.12 23.78 -16.78
N GLN A 162 5.17 23.06 -17.16
CA GLN A 162 5.92 23.25 -18.42
C GLN A 162 5.31 22.50 -19.61
N GLY A 163 4.19 21.78 -19.43
CA GLY A 163 3.53 21.00 -20.47
C GLY A 163 4.26 19.72 -20.89
N GLN A 164 5.29 19.31 -20.15
CA GLN A 164 6.11 18.11 -20.43
C GLN A 164 5.61 16.86 -19.70
N ALA A 165 4.74 17.03 -18.71
CA ALA A 165 4.05 15.96 -18.00
C ALA A 165 2.54 16.21 -17.94
N SER A 166 1.76 15.14 -17.86
CA SER A 166 0.31 15.19 -17.68
C SER A 166 -0.07 14.23 -16.56
N LEU A 167 -0.84 14.72 -15.57
CA LEU A 167 -1.49 13.84 -14.59
C LEU A 167 -2.57 13.02 -15.30
N ILE A 168 -2.45 11.69 -15.26
CA ILE A 168 -3.45 10.77 -15.83
C ILE A 168 -4.57 10.56 -14.81
N ALA A 169 -4.21 10.32 -13.55
CA ALA A 169 -5.15 10.05 -12.49
C ALA A 169 -4.54 10.32 -11.12
N HIS A 170 -5.38 10.76 -10.18
CA HIS A 170 -5.06 10.87 -8.75
C HIS A 170 -6.16 10.22 -7.90
N PRO A 171 -6.25 8.89 -7.86
CA PRO A 171 -7.15 8.24 -6.93
C PRO A 171 -6.62 8.30 -5.49
N GLN A 172 -7.52 8.51 -4.55
CA GLN A 172 -7.24 8.50 -3.12
C GLN A 172 -8.01 7.37 -2.46
N PHE A 173 -7.30 6.55 -1.69
CA PHE A 173 -7.89 5.43 -0.95
C PHE A 173 -7.85 5.74 0.54
N LYS A 174 -8.96 5.50 1.24
CA LYS A 174 -9.01 5.47 2.70
C LYS A 174 -9.43 4.06 3.10
N ILE A 175 -8.48 3.30 3.64
CA ILE A 175 -8.66 1.89 3.95
C ILE A 175 -8.32 1.61 5.40
N GLU A 176 -8.96 0.60 5.96
CA GLU A 176 -8.58 0.07 7.26
C GLU A 176 -7.35 -0.83 7.11
N ASN A 177 -6.57 -0.93 8.18
CA ASN A 177 -5.37 -1.77 8.23
C ASN A 177 -5.64 -3.20 7.78
N GLY A 178 -4.89 -3.66 6.78
CA GLY A 178 -4.97 -5.00 6.20
C GLY A 178 -6.14 -5.20 5.23
N LYS A 179 -7.00 -4.19 4.99
CA LYS A 179 -8.11 -4.28 4.02
C LYS A 179 -7.68 -3.84 2.63
N THR A 180 -8.32 -4.44 1.64
CA THR A 180 -8.13 -4.11 0.22
C THR A 180 -9.21 -3.13 -0.22
N ALA A 181 -8.82 -2.09 -0.96
CA ALA A 181 -9.74 -1.28 -1.74
C ALA A 181 -9.43 -1.41 -3.23
N SER A 182 -10.47 -1.36 -4.04
CA SER A 182 -10.36 -1.33 -5.50
C SER A 182 -11.14 -0.15 -6.05
N LEU A 183 -10.65 0.37 -7.18
CA LEU A 183 -11.26 1.46 -7.91
C LEU A 183 -11.12 1.18 -9.39
N ILE A 184 -12.24 1.27 -10.10
CA ILE A 184 -12.27 1.11 -11.54
C ILE A 184 -12.88 2.37 -12.16
N ILE A 185 -12.09 3.09 -12.95
CA ILE A 185 -12.48 4.29 -13.68
C ILE A 185 -12.32 4.00 -15.16
N GLY A 186 -13.35 4.22 -15.95
CA GLY A 186 -13.25 3.86 -17.35
C GLY A 186 -14.56 3.84 -18.12
N GLU A 187 -14.45 3.37 -19.36
CA GLU A 187 -15.55 3.24 -20.31
C GLU A 187 -15.77 1.77 -20.65
N LYS A 188 -17.03 1.36 -20.79
CA LYS A 188 -17.41 0.05 -21.35
C LYS A 188 -17.75 0.24 -22.81
N LEU A 189 -16.87 -0.21 -23.69
CA LEU A 189 -17.00 -0.05 -25.13
C LEU A 189 -17.67 -1.28 -25.75
N PRO A 190 -18.82 -1.12 -26.41
CA PRO A 190 -19.45 -2.21 -27.14
C PRO A 190 -18.71 -2.52 -28.45
N TYR A 191 -18.63 -3.79 -28.82
CA TYR A 191 -18.19 -4.24 -30.14
C TYR A 191 -18.96 -5.49 -30.58
N ILE A 192 -19.17 -5.64 -31.89
CA ILE A 192 -19.97 -6.75 -32.44
C ILE A 192 -19.03 -7.81 -32.99
N THR A 193 -19.29 -9.08 -32.66
CA THR A 193 -18.70 -10.23 -33.33
C THR A 193 -19.75 -10.85 -34.25
N SER A 194 -19.36 -11.23 -35.48
CA SER A 194 -20.23 -11.97 -36.39
C SER A 194 -19.63 -13.33 -36.68
N ILE A 195 -20.42 -14.39 -36.52
CA ILE A 195 -20.07 -15.75 -36.94
C ILE A 195 -20.91 -16.05 -38.18
N ILE A 196 -20.23 -16.20 -39.33
CA ILE A 196 -20.86 -16.55 -40.60
C ILE A 196 -20.78 -18.06 -40.74
N ASN A 197 -21.91 -18.75 -40.61
CA ASN A 197 -22.07 -20.15 -40.97
C ASN A 197 -22.68 -20.24 -42.39
N THR A 198 -22.54 -21.38 -43.05
CA THR A 198 -22.96 -21.59 -44.46
C THR A 198 -24.43 -21.26 -44.74
N THR A 199 -25.30 -21.25 -43.72
CA THR A 199 -26.74 -20.99 -43.83
C THR A 199 -27.25 -19.85 -42.95
N SER A 200 -26.43 -19.28 -42.06
CA SER A 200 -26.87 -18.23 -41.14
C SER A 200 -25.72 -17.34 -40.68
N THR A 201 -26.01 -16.06 -40.51
CA THR A 201 -25.11 -15.11 -39.84
C THR A 201 -25.62 -14.86 -38.43
N SER A 202 -24.81 -15.16 -37.42
CA SER A 202 -25.10 -14.83 -36.03
C SER A 202 -24.25 -13.64 -35.59
N GLN A 203 -24.86 -12.67 -34.92
CA GLN A 203 -24.17 -11.48 -34.39
C GLN A 203 -24.30 -11.43 -32.87
N SER A 204 -23.19 -11.21 -32.18
CA SER A 204 -23.15 -11.08 -30.72
C SER A 204 -22.54 -9.72 -30.32
N LEU A 205 -23.22 -9.02 -29.41
CA LEU A 205 -22.73 -7.78 -28.82
C LEU A 205 -21.87 -8.09 -27.59
N HIS A 206 -20.61 -7.68 -27.62
CA HIS A 206 -19.67 -7.79 -26.52
C HIS A 206 -19.29 -6.41 -25.99
N HIS A 207 -18.73 -6.38 -24.78
CA HIS A 207 -18.23 -5.16 -24.17
C HIS A 207 -16.80 -5.37 -23.70
N VAL A 208 -15.96 -4.36 -23.90
CA VAL A 208 -14.62 -4.32 -23.34
C VAL A 208 -14.48 -3.09 -22.44
N GLN A 209 -13.94 -3.28 -21.24
CA GLN A 209 -13.72 -2.19 -20.31
C GLN A 209 -12.33 -1.60 -20.52
N THR A 210 -12.27 -0.28 -20.64
CA THR A 210 -11.02 0.48 -20.80
C THR A 210 -10.90 1.53 -19.71
N GLY A 211 -9.69 1.96 -19.36
CA GLY A 211 -9.42 2.93 -18.30
C GLY A 211 -8.47 2.39 -17.23
N LEU A 212 -8.61 2.90 -16.01
CA LEU A 212 -7.80 2.54 -14.84
C LEU A 212 -8.56 1.54 -13.97
N ASN A 213 -7.97 0.36 -13.75
CA ASN A 213 -8.38 -0.58 -12.70
C ASN A 213 -7.22 -0.69 -11.71
N ILE A 214 -7.44 -0.28 -10.46
CA ILE A 214 -6.41 -0.29 -9.43
C ILE A 214 -6.95 -0.90 -8.14
N SER A 215 -6.17 -1.78 -7.54
CA SER A 215 -6.42 -2.42 -6.26
C SER A 215 -5.23 -2.21 -5.35
N ILE A 216 -5.48 -1.76 -4.13
CA ILE A 216 -4.44 -1.53 -3.12
C ILE A 216 -4.87 -2.17 -1.81
N GLN A 217 -3.98 -2.98 -1.25
CA GLN A 217 -4.04 -3.43 0.13
C GLN A 217 -2.86 -2.85 0.90
N ALA A 218 -3.10 -2.41 2.12
CA ALA A 218 -2.10 -1.77 2.94
C ALA A 218 -2.13 -2.28 4.37
N THR A 219 -0.96 -2.65 4.88
CA THR A 219 -0.78 -3.13 6.25
C THR A 219 0.31 -2.31 6.93
N ALA A 220 -0.06 -1.61 8.01
CA ALA A 220 0.88 -0.89 8.86
C ALA A 220 1.81 -1.90 9.57
N LEU A 221 3.11 -1.80 9.29
CA LEU A 221 4.14 -2.58 9.97
C LEU A 221 4.60 -1.87 11.25
N SER A 222 4.66 -0.54 11.20
CA SER A 222 5.01 0.34 12.32
C SER A 222 4.34 1.71 12.14
N GLU A 223 4.58 2.63 13.07
CA GLU A 223 4.16 4.05 12.96
C GLU A 223 4.84 4.79 11.80
N THR A 224 5.86 4.19 11.17
CA THR A 224 6.65 4.83 10.10
C THR A 224 6.64 4.07 8.77
N GLN A 225 6.29 2.78 8.78
CA GLN A 225 6.39 1.91 7.61
C GLN A 225 5.11 1.14 7.35
N LEU A 226 4.82 0.95 6.07
CA LEU A 226 3.61 0.33 5.60
C LEU A 226 3.90 -0.62 4.43
N GLN A 227 3.43 -1.85 4.53
CA GLN A 227 3.48 -2.82 3.43
C GLN A 227 2.29 -2.60 2.50
N CYS A 228 2.56 -2.40 1.21
CA CYS A 228 1.57 -2.20 0.17
C CYS A 228 1.61 -3.35 -0.84
N LEU A 229 0.43 -3.89 -1.17
CA LEU A 229 0.23 -4.74 -2.34
C LEU A 229 -0.61 -3.93 -3.34
N ILE A 230 -0.05 -3.68 -4.52
CA ILE A 230 -0.63 -2.80 -5.54
C ILE A 230 -0.78 -3.59 -6.84
N GLN A 231 -2.00 -3.61 -7.35
CA GLN A 231 -2.32 -4.10 -8.69
C GLN A 231 -2.92 -2.95 -9.47
N CYS A 232 -2.38 -2.65 -10.65
CA CYS A 232 -2.84 -1.54 -11.47
C CYS A 232 -2.80 -1.93 -12.95
N ASP A 233 -3.95 -1.82 -13.60
CA ASP A 233 -4.13 -1.99 -15.04
C ASP A 233 -4.62 -0.69 -15.64
N LEU A 234 -3.82 -0.11 -16.54
CA LEU A 234 -4.21 1.05 -17.33
C LEU A 234 -4.36 0.64 -18.78
N SER A 235 -5.58 0.78 -19.29
CA SER A 235 -5.95 0.43 -20.65
C SER A 235 -6.53 1.64 -21.39
N ASN A 236 -6.17 1.79 -22.67
CA ASN A 236 -6.73 2.82 -23.52
C ASN A 236 -6.96 2.32 -24.96
N VAL A 237 -7.97 2.86 -25.63
CA VAL A 237 -8.18 2.58 -27.06
C VAL A 237 -7.10 3.26 -27.86
N LYS A 238 -6.30 2.48 -28.59
CA LYS A 238 -5.25 2.98 -29.47
C LYS A 238 -5.79 3.33 -30.85
N LEU A 239 -6.64 2.46 -31.39
CA LEU A 239 -7.28 2.61 -32.70
C LEU A 239 -8.42 1.62 -32.83
N TRP A 240 -9.32 1.91 -33.78
CA TRP A 240 -10.36 0.97 -34.20
C TRP A 240 -9.92 0.29 -35.49
N LYS A 241 -10.07 -1.03 -35.55
CA LYS A 241 -9.71 -1.84 -36.74
C LYS A 241 -10.96 -2.54 -37.25
N THR A 242 -11.24 -2.38 -38.54
CA THR A 242 -12.33 -3.11 -39.19
C THR A 242 -11.82 -4.41 -39.80
N ILE A 243 -12.43 -5.54 -39.45
CA ILE A 243 -12.14 -6.88 -39.99
C ILE A 243 -13.48 -7.48 -40.40
N GLN A 244 -13.62 -7.90 -41.66
CA GLN A 244 -14.85 -8.57 -42.17
C GLN A 244 -16.14 -7.80 -41.79
N ASN A 245 -16.18 -6.50 -42.09
CA ASN A 245 -17.29 -5.57 -41.82
C ASN A 245 -17.59 -5.29 -40.34
N ASN A 246 -16.84 -5.86 -39.39
CA ASN A 246 -16.96 -5.58 -37.95
C ASN A 246 -15.83 -4.69 -37.47
N THR A 247 -16.13 -3.76 -36.57
CA THR A 247 -15.16 -2.79 -36.04
C THR A 247 -14.79 -3.13 -34.61
N TYR A 248 -13.50 -3.30 -34.35
CA TYR A 248 -12.94 -3.76 -33.09
C TYR A 248 -12.02 -2.70 -32.47
N PRO A 249 -12.11 -2.46 -31.16
CA PRO A 249 -11.16 -1.59 -30.47
C PRO A 249 -9.85 -2.36 -30.24
N ILE A 250 -8.72 -1.77 -30.67
CA ILE A 250 -7.38 -2.24 -30.30
C ILE A 250 -6.95 -1.48 -29.05
N LEU A 251 -6.70 -2.23 -27.98
CA LEU A 251 -6.32 -1.66 -26.69
C LEU A 251 -4.81 -1.65 -26.50
N GLY A 252 -4.28 -0.55 -25.99
CA GLY A 252 -2.99 -0.54 -25.30
C GLY A 252 -3.22 -0.83 -23.83
N SER A 253 -2.44 -1.74 -23.25
CA SER A 253 -2.50 -2.07 -21.82
C SER A 253 -1.15 -1.86 -21.16
N ARG A 254 -1.17 -1.39 -19.92
CA ARG A 254 -0.02 -1.27 -19.02
C ARG A 254 -0.43 -1.85 -17.68
N THR A 255 0.20 -2.95 -17.30
CA THR A 255 -0.12 -3.72 -16.09
C THR A 255 1.03 -3.67 -15.12
N LEU A 256 0.70 -3.50 -13.84
CA LEU A 256 1.62 -3.47 -12.72
C LEU A 256 1.10 -4.35 -11.60
N ASN A 257 1.96 -5.23 -11.07
CA ASN A 257 1.70 -5.98 -9.84
C ASN A 257 2.96 -5.89 -8.98
N ILE A 258 2.86 -5.19 -7.84
CA ILE A 258 4.00 -4.93 -6.95
C ILE A 258 3.59 -5.14 -5.50
N GLU A 259 4.50 -5.76 -4.75
CA GLU A 259 4.50 -5.77 -3.28
C GLU A 259 5.73 -5.00 -2.80
N THR A 260 5.54 -4.03 -1.91
CA THR A 260 6.63 -3.15 -1.45
C THR A 260 6.35 -2.57 -0.07
N ILE A 261 7.38 -2.00 0.55
CA ILE A 261 7.27 -1.28 1.83
C ILE A 261 7.50 0.21 1.55
N LEU A 262 6.60 1.04 2.07
CA LEU A 262 6.62 2.48 1.91
C LEU A 262 6.74 3.18 3.25
N ASP A 263 7.46 4.30 3.26
CA ASP A 263 7.55 5.19 4.41
C ASP A 263 6.32 6.10 4.48
N ILE A 264 5.76 6.23 5.68
CA ILE A 264 4.58 7.05 5.97
C ILE A 264 4.92 8.53 5.78
N ASN A 265 3.99 9.28 5.18
CA ASN A 265 4.09 10.70 4.83
C ASN A 265 5.13 11.05 3.76
N GLN A 266 5.82 10.07 3.19
CA GLN A 266 6.78 10.25 2.09
C GLN A 266 6.18 9.79 0.77
N ALA A 267 6.41 10.56 -0.29
CA ALA A 267 6.02 10.16 -1.65
C ALA A 267 7.14 9.32 -2.26
N SER A 268 6.82 8.10 -2.66
CA SER A 268 7.78 7.15 -3.23
C SER A 268 7.41 6.80 -4.67
N LEU A 269 8.40 6.84 -5.57
CA LEU A 269 8.26 6.34 -6.93
C LEU A 269 8.24 4.81 -6.89
N ILE A 270 7.11 4.20 -7.23
CA ILE A 270 6.93 2.75 -7.20
C ILE A 270 7.47 2.11 -8.47
N THR A 271 7.17 2.71 -9.61
CA THR A 271 7.61 2.22 -10.90
C THR A 271 7.65 3.31 -11.97
N GLN A 272 8.46 3.07 -13.00
CA GLN A 272 8.43 3.80 -14.26
C GLN A 272 8.39 2.84 -15.45
N PHE A 273 7.52 3.09 -16.42
CA PHE A 273 7.46 2.39 -17.70
C PHE A 273 7.80 3.36 -18.82
N THR A 274 8.73 3.02 -19.71
CA THR A 274 9.12 3.89 -20.84
C THR A 274 8.80 3.23 -22.18
N ASP A 275 8.05 3.93 -23.02
CA ASP A 275 7.81 3.60 -24.42
C ASP A 275 8.57 4.58 -25.31
N SER A 276 9.12 4.12 -26.44
CA SER A 276 9.88 4.98 -27.35
C SER A 276 9.61 4.64 -28.82
N ILE A 277 9.15 5.64 -29.57
CA ILE A 277 8.88 5.54 -31.00
C ILE A 277 9.88 6.44 -31.72
N SER A 278 10.71 5.86 -32.60
CA SER A 278 11.64 6.61 -33.45
C SER A 278 11.21 6.53 -34.92
N LYS A 279 11.10 7.68 -35.57
CA LYS A 279 10.85 7.82 -37.01
C LYS A 279 12.04 8.51 -37.65
N THR A 280 12.56 7.91 -38.72
CA THR A 280 13.64 8.51 -39.50
C THR A 280 13.08 8.96 -40.84
N TYR A 281 13.20 10.25 -41.11
CA TYR A 281 12.84 10.88 -42.38
C TYR A 281 14.11 11.11 -43.17
N GLN A 282 14.12 10.65 -44.41
CA GLN A 282 15.25 10.82 -45.31
C GLN A 282 14.79 11.63 -46.53
N SER A 283 15.40 12.80 -46.72
CA SER A 283 15.20 13.65 -47.89
C SER A 283 16.50 13.70 -48.70
N ASN A 284 16.48 13.14 -49.91
CA ASN A 284 17.63 13.12 -50.81
C ASN A 284 17.23 13.67 -52.18
N ASN A 285 18.08 14.50 -52.78
CA ASN A 285 17.93 14.88 -54.17
C ASN A 285 18.09 13.64 -55.09
N PRO A 286 17.10 13.26 -55.91
CA PRO A 286 17.15 12.05 -56.75
C PRO A 286 18.33 12.03 -57.72
N PHE A 287 18.78 13.18 -58.23
CA PHE A 287 19.89 13.26 -59.19
C PHE A 287 21.25 12.96 -58.56
N LEU A 288 21.53 13.46 -57.34
CA LEU A 288 22.82 13.25 -56.67
C LEU A 288 22.93 11.88 -55.96
N LYS A 289 21.81 11.17 -55.77
CA LYS A 289 21.77 9.81 -55.20
C LYS A 289 22.45 8.75 -56.09
N ARG A 290 22.62 9.02 -57.40
CA ARG A 290 23.25 8.10 -58.37
C ARG A 290 24.78 8.09 -58.30
N ILE A 291 25.41 9.07 -57.67
CA ILE A 291 26.86 9.13 -57.55
C ILE A 291 27.29 8.40 -56.25
N PRO A 292 27.96 7.25 -56.32
CA PRO A 292 28.26 6.42 -55.15
C PRO A 292 29.09 7.14 -54.08
N PHE A 293 29.91 8.12 -54.47
CA PHE A 293 30.73 8.91 -53.55
C PHE A 293 30.00 10.12 -52.92
N LEU A 294 29.03 10.75 -53.60
CA LEU A 294 28.27 11.89 -53.05
C LEU A 294 26.97 11.48 -52.33
N LYS A 295 26.52 10.23 -52.49
CA LYS A 295 25.29 9.70 -51.90
C LYS A 295 25.17 9.93 -50.38
N LYS A 296 26.30 9.94 -49.65
CA LYS A 296 26.33 10.13 -48.19
C LYS A 296 26.30 11.61 -47.77
N LEU A 297 26.75 12.56 -48.61
CA LEU A 297 26.81 13.98 -48.22
C LEU A 297 25.51 14.75 -48.53
N THR A 298 24.70 14.31 -49.50
CA THR A 298 23.61 15.13 -50.06
C THR A 298 22.21 14.80 -49.50
N GLY A 299 22.13 13.99 -48.45
CA GLY A 299 20.88 13.59 -47.82
C GLY A 299 20.68 14.27 -46.47
N ILE A 300 19.50 14.85 -46.26
CA ILE A 300 19.05 15.32 -44.94
C ILE A 300 18.36 14.13 -44.27
N ASN A 301 18.93 13.68 -43.15
CA ASN A 301 18.32 12.65 -42.33
C ASN A 301 17.77 13.29 -41.06
N THR A 302 16.45 13.40 -40.93
CA THR A 302 15.81 13.91 -39.72
C THR A 302 15.29 12.74 -38.90
N GLN A 303 15.87 12.49 -37.73
CA GLN A 303 15.39 11.49 -36.79
C GLN A 303 14.51 12.15 -35.73
N LYS A 304 13.23 11.78 -35.68
CA LYS A 304 12.29 12.20 -34.64
C LYS A 304 12.01 11.03 -33.69
N THR A 305 12.34 11.19 -32.42
CA THR A 305 12.11 10.19 -31.37
C THR A 305 11.14 10.74 -30.33
N LYS A 306 9.99 10.08 -30.17
CA LYS A 306 9.02 10.35 -29.11
C LYS A 306 9.20 9.31 -28.00
N LYS A 307 9.46 9.75 -26.77
CA LYS A 307 9.54 8.91 -25.57
C LYS A 307 8.38 9.25 -24.63
N THR A 308 7.63 8.25 -24.22
CA THR A 308 6.53 8.37 -23.27
C THR A 308 6.89 7.58 -22.01
N LYS A 309 6.85 8.21 -20.84
CA LYS A 309 7.10 7.54 -19.56
C LYS A 309 5.84 7.56 -18.70
N LEU A 310 5.43 6.42 -18.18
CA LEU A 310 4.40 6.32 -17.14
C LEU A 310 5.10 6.22 -15.78
N CYS A 311 4.73 7.06 -14.82
CA CYS A 311 5.26 7.02 -13.46
C CYS A 311 4.11 6.85 -12.46
N ILE A 312 4.27 5.92 -11.51
CA ILE A 312 3.30 5.71 -10.42
C ILE A 312 3.99 6.05 -9.11
N ILE A 313 3.41 7.00 -8.38
CA ILE A 313 3.91 7.50 -7.11
C ILE A 313 2.82 7.28 -6.06
N LEU A 314 3.22 6.73 -4.91
CA LEU A 314 2.32 6.56 -3.78
C LEU A 314 2.81 7.39 -2.61
N LYS A 315 1.88 7.99 -1.87
CA LYS A 315 2.12 8.65 -0.61
C LYS A 315 1.14 8.11 0.43
N PRO A 316 1.56 7.17 1.30
CA PRO A 316 0.73 6.71 2.39
C PRO A 316 0.74 7.73 3.54
N THR A 317 -0.38 7.83 4.26
CA THR A 317 -0.55 8.66 5.47
C THR A 317 -1.33 7.84 6.48
N LEU A 318 -0.84 7.77 7.71
CA LEU A 318 -1.59 7.17 8.82
C LEU A 318 -2.58 8.20 9.35
N LEU A 319 -3.88 7.88 9.32
CA LEU A 319 -4.90 8.74 9.88
C LEU A 319 -5.02 8.44 11.38
N LYS A 320 -4.49 9.36 12.20
CA LYS A 320 -4.71 9.35 13.65
C LYS A 320 -6.02 10.06 13.95
N ASN A 321 -6.84 9.44 14.79
CA ASN A 321 -8.02 10.09 15.38
C ASN A 321 -7.61 10.99 16.54
#